data_AF-A0A4Y9Y2A7-F1
#
_entry.id   AF-A0A4Y9Y2A7-F1
#
_cell.length_a   1.000
_cell.length_b   1.000
_cell.length_c   1.000
_cell.angle_alpha   90.00
_cell.angle_beta   90.00
_cell.angle_gamma   90.00
#
_symmetry.space_group_name_H-M   'P 1'
#
loop_
_entity.id
_entity.type
_entity.pdbx_description
1 polymer ?
#
loop_
_entity_poly.entity_id
_entity_poly.type
_entity_poly.pdbx_seq_one_letter_code
_entity_poly.pdbx_strand_id
1 'polypeptide(L)'
;MASHSQKSSLSSHVSSDPGLVSDKDSIASFGLTSAASPKFNKLVSDFIDTRDLSDEDLRERANKHLRVLTLDSFEKYNMPKWITRVPLPTGTDRHRFNMKRLFDAMYQTASELSLISGARYVSAAICACAALAASMPQEKQLEQLAAELCKLGGTWVAYMLWPFLGNSKPQTNLEEPSAAATPTIKETSDSMSDGNPVRREEKFRDEVLLRDNYTCCITGAVQTDAPAHLNLQGTWIVKALEAAHIFRRSVSVFQPGNADKGKRASLAATYDILRHYCQLDANIAETMSQMDGAHNGIVLEHNAHQAFDDFGFCLQAEEEANTYRLKIYTALPSPELLRLHAALTGVFNLSAAAGFLELFKNPSDSEGPAVGSDYGEDFEYEVIEYDGDKISRMRDLTAAVRGLIH
;
A
#
# COMPACT_ATOMS: atom_id res chain seq x y z
N MET A 1 59.10 -1.71 -41.29
CA MET A 1 58.47 -0.45 -40.84
C MET A 1 57.07 -0.83 -40.34
N ALA A 2 56.95 -1.30 -39.10
CA ALA A 2 56.81 -0.51 -37.88
C ALA A 2 55.37 -0.02 -37.66
N SER A 3 54.67 -0.72 -36.75
CA SER A 3 53.76 -0.21 -35.70
C SER A 3 52.69 -1.28 -35.40
N HIS A 4 52.96 -2.26 -34.54
CA HIS A 4 52.66 -2.28 -33.10
C HIS A 4 51.18 -2.00 -32.74
N SER A 5 50.49 -3.04 -32.27
CA SER A 5 49.73 -2.96 -31.02
C SER A 5 49.77 -4.32 -30.32
N GLN A 6 50.22 -4.30 -29.07
CA GLN A 6 50.53 -5.45 -28.23
C GLN A 6 49.27 -5.98 -27.55
N LYS A 7 49.10 -7.30 -27.54
CA LYS A 7 48.19 -8.00 -26.61
C LYS A 7 48.90 -8.14 -25.26
N SER A 8 48.48 -7.37 -24.26
CA SER A 8 48.88 -7.57 -22.86
C SER A 8 47.90 -8.53 -22.18
N SER A 9 48.39 -9.74 -21.88
CA SER A 9 47.79 -10.69 -20.95
C SER A 9 47.97 -10.19 -19.52
N LEU A 10 46.87 -9.79 -18.88
CA LEU A 10 46.82 -9.53 -17.44
C LEU A 10 46.29 -10.79 -16.74
N SER A 11 47.20 -11.48 -16.04
CA SER A 11 46.86 -12.43 -15.00
C SER A 11 46.38 -11.65 -13.77
N SER A 12 45.12 -11.84 -13.38
CA SER A 12 44.67 -11.47 -12.04
C SER A 12 44.38 -12.73 -11.25
N HIS A 13 45.29 -13.03 -10.32
CA HIS A 13 45.04 -13.87 -9.16
C HIS A 13 43.76 -13.39 -8.47
N VAL A 14 42.72 -14.23 -8.45
CA VAL A 14 41.61 -14.05 -7.52
C VAL A 14 41.83 -15.01 -6.36
N SER A 15 42.12 -14.38 -5.24
CA SER A 15 42.23 -14.90 -3.89
C SER A 15 41.06 -15.82 -3.55
N SER A 16 41.39 -17.02 -3.09
CA SER A 16 40.52 -17.90 -2.33
C SER A 16 40.07 -17.22 -1.05
N ASP A 17 38.82 -16.76 -1.03
CA ASP A 17 38.17 -16.18 0.15
C ASP A 17 37.67 -17.31 1.06
N PRO A 18 38.11 -17.38 2.33
CA PRO A 18 37.74 -18.46 3.23
C PRO A 18 36.44 -18.12 3.98
N GLY A 19 35.49 -19.05 3.94
CA GLY A 19 34.45 -19.14 4.97
C GLY A 19 33.16 -18.39 4.67
N LEU A 20 32.36 -18.93 3.75
CA LEU A 20 30.91 -18.80 3.85
C LEU A 20 30.47 -19.52 5.13
N VAL A 21 30.39 -18.75 6.21
CA VAL A 21 29.62 -19.11 7.40
C VAL A 21 28.18 -19.28 6.92
N SER A 22 27.72 -20.53 6.98
CA SER A 22 26.33 -20.90 6.73
C SER A 22 25.45 -20.20 7.76
N ASP A 23 24.97 -19.00 7.43
CA ASP A 23 23.87 -18.33 8.13
C ASP A 23 22.61 -19.19 7.96
N LYS A 24 22.45 -20.15 8.87
CA LYS A 24 21.19 -20.89 9.07
C LYS A 24 20.10 -20.01 9.69
N ASP A 25 20.37 -18.72 9.91
CA ASP A 25 19.39 -17.66 10.16
C ASP A 25 18.64 -17.26 8.87
N SER A 26 18.35 -18.25 8.03
CA SER A 26 17.42 -18.13 6.93
C SER A 26 16.07 -17.65 7.48
N ILE A 27 15.42 -16.80 6.69
CA ILE A 27 14.11 -16.16 6.89
C ILE A 27 13.02 -17.12 7.41
N ALA A 28 13.22 -18.44 7.35
CA ALA A 28 12.33 -19.45 7.91
C ALA A 28 12.22 -19.44 9.46
N SER A 29 13.25 -19.00 10.19
CA SER A 29 13.30 -19.06 11.66
C SER A 29 13.14 -17.68 12.30
N PHE A 30 12.09 -16.94 11.97
CA PHE A 30 11.75 -15.75 12.77
C PHE A 30 11.32 -16.21 14.16
N GLY A 31 12.15 -15.95 15.18
CA GLY A 31 11.88 -16.18 16.60
C GLY A 31 10.70 -15.38 17.15
N LEU A 32 9.51 -15.59 16.60
CA LEU A 32 8.20 -15.05 16.99
C LEU A 32 7.62 -15.80 18.22
N THR A 33 8.46 -16.24 19.14
CA THR A 33 8.15 -17.39 20.01
C THR A 33 7.63 -17.08 21.42
N SER A 34 7.22 -15.85 21.76
CA SER A 34 6.61 -15.60 23.11
C SER A 34 5.34 -14.76 23.18
N ALA A 35 5.06 -13.86 22.23
CA ALA A 35 3.72 -13.26 22.11
C ALA A 35 2.65 -14.33 21.82
N ALA A 36 3.11 -15.51 21.44
CA ALA A 36 2.38 -16.71 21.09
C ALA A 36 1.96 -17.62 22.25
N SER A 37 2.18 -17.21 23.50
CA SER A 37 1.85 -18.09 24.61
C SER A 37 0.34 -18.05 24.90
N PRO A 38 -0.30 -19.19 25.26
CA PRO A 38 -1.66 -19.19 25.80
C PRO A 38 -1.84 -18.20 26.97
N LYS A 39 -0.76 -17.93 27.70
CA LYS A 39 -0.70 -16.92 28.75
C LYS A 39 -0.88 -15.49 28.20
N PHE A 40 -0.23 -15.14 27.09
CA PHE A 40 -0.41 -13.84 26.43
C PHE A 40 -1.88 -13.66 25.99
N ASN A 41 -2.42 -14.64 25.26
CA ASN A 41 -3.81 -14.59 24.78
C ASN A 41 -4.81 -14.41 25.91
N LYS A 42 -4.63 -15.16 27.01
CA LYS A 42 -5.43 -14.99 28.22
C LYS A 42 -5.32 -13.57 28.78
N LEU A 43 -4.11 -13.03 28.91
CA LEU A 43 -3.91 -11.66 29.42
C LEU A 43 -4.59 -10.61 28.52
N VAL A 44 -4.53 -10.78 27.20
CA VAL A 44 -5.23 -9.88 26.26
C VAL A 44 -6.74 -9.93 26.48
N SER A 45 -7.33 -11.14 26.53
CA SER A 45 -8.76 -11.30 26.84
C SER A 45 -9.13 -10.69 28.19
N ASP A 46 -8.36 -10.97 29.23
CA ASP A 46 -8.59 -10.42 30.58
C ASP A 46 -8.61 -8.88 30.53
N PHE A 47 -7.68 -8.24 29.82
CA PHE A 47 -7.67 -6.76 29.66
C PHE A 47 -8.82 -6.24 28.81
N ILE A 48 -9.21 -6.94 27.74
CA ILE A 48 -10.37 -6.56 26.91
C ILE A 48 -11.65 -6.60 27.75
N ASP A 49 -11.84 -7.65 28.54
CA ASP A 49 -13.06 -7.89 29.32
C ASP A 49 -13.13 -7.09 30.63
N THR A 50 -12.03 -6.45 31.05
CA THR A 50 -11.97 -5.67 32.30
C THR A 50 -12.85 -4.41 32.20
N ARG A 51 -14.05 -4.46 32.80
CA ARG A 51 -14.99 -3.32 32.82
C ARG A 51 -14.59 -2.18 33.75
N ASP A 52 -13.74 -2.46 34.72
CA ASP A 52 -13.32 -1.48 35.73
C ASP A 52 -12.28 -0.47 35.19
N LEU A 53 -11.71 -0.73 34.01
CA LEU A 53 -10.75 0.15 33.36
C LEU A 53 -11.39 0.78 32.12
N SER A 54 -11.48 2.11 32.13
CA SER A 54 -11.94 2.86 30.96
C SER A 54 -10.96 2.68 29.79
N ASP A 55 -11.45 2.88 28.56
CA ASP A 55 -10.59 2.82 27.37
C ASP A 55 -9.48 3.87 27.42
N GLU A 56 -9.75 5.04 28.01
CA GLU A 56 -8.76 6.10 28.17
C GLU A 56 -7.66 5.70 29.15
N ASP A 57 -8.02 5.15 30.31
CA ASP A 57 -7.05 4.69 31.32
C ASP A 57 -6.18 3.54 30.77
N LEU A 58 -6.79 2.62 30.01
CA LEU A 58 -6.08 1.50 29.40
C LEU A 58 -5.11 2.01 28.32
N ARG A 59 -5.53 2.99 27.53
CA ARG A 59 -4.69 3.65 26.52
C ARG A 59 -3.56 4.44 27.16
N GLU A 60 -3.81 5.19 28.22
CA GLU A 60 -2.76 5.91 28.96
C GLU A 60 -1.71 4.95 29.51
N ARG A 61 -2.16 3.84 30.10
CA ARG A 61 -1.27 2.78 30.59
C ARG A 61 -0.44 2.16 29.46
N ALA A 62 -1.06 1.83 28.33
CA ALA A 62 -0.37 1.31 27.15
C ALA A 62 0.68 2.31 26.64
N ASN A 63 0.33 3.60 26.54
CA ASN A 63 1.25 4.66 26.13
C ASN A 63 2.46 4.81 27.06
N LYS A 64 2.27 4.63 28.38
CA LYS A 64 3.37 4.60 29.34
C LYS A 64 4.33 3.44 29.05
N HIS A 65 3.83 2.26 28.70
CA HIS A 65 4.65 1.11 28.34
C HIS A 65 5.41 1.31 27.02
N LEU A 66 4.78 1.94 26.03
CA LEU A 66 5.43 2.24 24.73
C LEU A 66 6.62 3.20 24.83
N ARG A 67 6.75 3.99 25.91
CA ARG A 67 7.92 4.87 26.14
C ARG A 67 9.25 4.11 26.19
N VAL A 68 9.24 2.81 26.49
CA VAL A 68 10.46 2.00 26.46
C VAL A 68 11.10 1.97 25.07
N LEU A 69 10.29 2.05 23.99
CA LEU A 69 10.78 2.02 22.61
C LEU A 69 11.40 3.35 22.15
N THR A 70 11.27 4.41 22.95
CA THR A 70 11.89 5.72 22.67
C THR A 70 13.23 5.90 23.40
N LEU A 71 13.69 4.90 24.15
CA LEU A 71 14.98 4.94 24.84
C LEU A 71 16.07 4.38 23.91
N ASP A 72 17.19 5.11 23.79
CA ASP A 72 18.32 4.72 22.92
C ASP A 72 18.85 3.31 23.23
N SER A 73 18.83 2.90 24.51
CA SER A 73 19.25 1.56 24.95
C SER A 73 18.42 0.42 24.35
N PHE A 74 17.23 0.73 23.81
CA PHE A 74 16.30 -0.23 23.24
C PHE A 74 16.02 0.01 21.74
N GLU A 75 16.84 0.81 21.06
CA GLU A 75 16.72 1.05 19.62
C GLU A 75 16.67 -0.26 18.80
N LYS A 76 17.45 -1.28 19.21
CA LYS A 76 17.46 -2.61 18.57
C LYS A 76 16.08 -3.31 18.54
N TYR A 77 15.18 -2.96 19.45
CA TYR A 77 13.80 -3.48 19.51
C TYR A 77 12.81 -2.57 18.78
N ASN A 78 13.08 -1.27 18.72
CA ASN A 78 12.26 -0.34 17.96
C ASN A 78 12.53 -0.45 16.44
N MET A 79 13.77 -0.75 16.06
CA MET A 79 14.23 -1.01 14.70
C MET A 79 14.87 -2.42 14.60
N PRO A 80 14.08 -3.50 14.64
CA PRO A 80 14.61 -4.86 14.54
C PRO A 80 15.40 -5.13 13.26
N LYS A 81 16.31 -6.10 13.34
CA LYS A 81 17.25 -6.47 12.27
C LYS A 81 16.60 -6.72 10.91
N TRP A 82 15.37 -7.24 10.86
CA TRP A 82 14.71 -7.49 9.58
C TRP A 82 14.41 -6.18 8.84
N ILE A 83 14.03 -5.10 9.54
CA ILE A 83 13.84 -3.77 8.93
C ILE A 83 15.17 -3.25 8.38
N THR A 84 16.26 -3.44 9.14
CA THR A 84 17.58 -2.97 8.72
C THR A 84 18.18 -3.81 7.57
N ARG A 85 17.69 -5.03 7.34
CA ARG A 85 18.12 -5.89 6.22
C ARG A 85 17.40 -5.63 4.91
N VAL A 86 16.19 -5.06 4.93
CA VAL A 86 15.45 -4.79 3.69
C VAL A 86 16.18 -3.71 2.87
N PRO A 87 16.56 -3.98 1.61
CA PRO A 87 17.09 -2.94 0.73
C PRO A 87 15.96 -1.96 0.38
N LEU A 88 16.16 -0.68 0.68
CA LEU A 88 15.20 0.36 0.33
C LEU A 88 15.64 1.09 -0.95
N PRO A 89 14.68 1.55 -1.79
CA PRO A 89 15.00 2.44 -2.91
C PRO A 89 15.77 3.67 -2.45
N THR A 90 16.68 4.16 -3.28
CA THR A 90 17.49 5.37 -3.01
C THR A 90 16.59 6.54 -2.59
N GLY A 91 16.96 7.23 -1.51
CA GLY A 91 16.19 8.36 -0.97
C GLY A 91 15.05 7.96 -0.01
N THR A 92 14.79 6.68 0.19
CA THR A 92 13.82 6.24 1.21
C THR A 92 14.47 6.27 2.59
N ASP A 93 13.95 7.11 3.48
CA ASP A 93 14.40 7.17 4.87
C ASP A 93 13.98 5.91 5.64
N ARG A 94 14.97 5.12 6.09
CA ARG A 94 14.76 3.91 6.91
C ARG A 94 14.08 4.20 8.25
N HIS A 95 14.24 5.40 8.79
CA HIS A 95 13.64 5.80 10.06
C HIS A 95 12.15 6.13 9.91
N ARG A 96 11.61 6.11 8.67
CA ARG A 96 10.17 6.25 8.44
C ARG A 96 9.35 5.17 9.14
N PHE A 97 9.88 3.95 9.23
CA PHE A 97 9.22 2.83 9.91
C PHE A 97 9.99 2.39 11.16
N ASN A 98 9.28 2.27 12.29
CA ASN A 98 9.75 1.65 13.52
C ASN A 98 8.54 1.14 14.32
N MET A 99 8.78 0.32 15.34
CA MET A 99 7.71 -0.32 16.12
C MET A 99 6.83 0.70 16.84
N LYS A 100 7.39 1.76 17.42
CA LYS A 100 6.61 2.82 18.07
C LYS A 100 5.64 3.48 17.09
N ARG A 101 6.11 3.80 15.88
CA ARG A 101 5.29 4.37 14.80
C ARG A 101 4.20 3.42 14.31
N LEU A 102 4.45 2.11 14.29
CA LEU A 102 3.42 1.12 13.99
C LEU A 102 2.27 1.19 15.01
N PHE A 103 2.59 1.17 16.31
CA PHE A 103 1.57 1.29 17.36
C PHE A 103 0.82 2.63 17.29
N ASP A 104 1.54 3.73 17.06
CA ASP A 104 0.92 5.06 16.92
C ASP A 104 -0.02 5.12 15.71
N ALA A 105 0.40 4.55 14.57
CA ALA A 105 -0.43 4.48 13.37
C ALA A 105 -1.70 3.64 13.59
N MET A 106 -1.61 2.55 14.38
CA MET A 106 -2.79 1.76 14.74
C MET A 106 -3.76 2.52 15.63
N TYR A 107 -3.28 3.30 16.61
CA TYR A 107 -4.14 4.17 17.41
C TYR A 107 -4.76 5.30 16.59
N GLN A 108 -3.97 5.96 15.75
CA GLN A 108 -4.46 7.02 14.88
C GLN A 108 -5.55 6.49 13.95
N THR A 109 -5.30 5.37 13.27
CA THR A 109 -6.27 4.74 12.36
C THR A 109 -7.53 4.33 13.10
N ALA A 110 -7.40 3.73 14.29
CA ALA A 110 -8.56 3.37 15.10
C ALA A 110 -9.39 4.61 15.51
N SER A 111 -8.73 5.72 15.84
CA SER A 111 -9.43 6.99 16.13
C SER A 111 -10.11 7.58 14.89
N GLU A 112 -9.45 7.55 13.74
CA GLU A 112 -9.96 8.12 12.49
C GLU A 112 -11.17 7.35 11.95
N LEU A 113 -11.19 6.03 12.18
CA LEU A 113 -12.25 5.11 11.73
C LEU A 113 -13.25 4.76 12.84
N SER A 114 -13.19 5.43 13.99
CA SER A 114 -14.07 5.18 15.15
C SER A 114 -14.07 3.71 15.63
N LEU A 115 -12.93 3.04 15.55
CA LEU A 115 -12.71 1.65 15.98
C LEU A 115 -12.36 1.59 17.48
N ILE A 116 -13.33 1.91 18.34
CA ILE A 116 -13.16 1.95 19.80
C ILE A 116 -12.60 0.62 20.35
N SER A 117 -13.22 -0.51 20.02
CA SER A 117 -12.76 -1.85 20.39
C SER A 117 -11.39 -2.18 19.77
N GLY A 118 -11.09 -1.64 18.59
CA GLY A 118 -9.77 -1.77 17.97
C GLY A 118 -8.66 -1.09 18.76
N ALA A 119 -8.90 0.15 19.20
CA ALA A 119 -7.99 0.87 20.09
C ALA A 119 -7.84 0.17 21.45
N ARG A 120 -8.94 -0.40 21.98
CA ARG A 120 -8.91 -1.20 23.20
C ARG A 120 -8.08 -2.47 23.04
N TYR A 121 -8.23 -3.20 21.92
CA TYR A 121 -7.42 -4.39 21.59
C TYR A 121 -5.92 -4.06 21.55
N VAL A 122 -5.54 -2.97 20.88
CA VAL A 122 -4.13 -2.52 20.83
C VAL A 122 -3.60 -2.25 22.25
N SER A 123 -4.38 -1.53 23.07
CA SER A 123 -4.01 -1.20 24.44
C SER A 123 -3.90 -2.43 25.34
N ALA A 124 -4.82 -3.38 25.22
CA ALA A 124 -4.82 -4.65 25.92
C ALA A 124 -3.59 -5.50 25.56
N ALA A 125 -3.26 -5.59 24.27
CA ALA A 125 -2.07 -6.31 23.79
C ALA A 125 -0.76 -5.74 24.35
N ILE A 126 -0.62 -4.40 24.35
CA ILE A 126 0.54 -3.72 24.94
C ILE A 126 0.62 -3.96 26.46
N CYS A 127 -0.50 -3.85 27.17
CA CYS A 127 -0.57 -4.13 28.61
C CYS A 127 -0.25 -5.59 28.93
N ALA A 128 -0.65 -6.54 28.08
CA ALA A 128 -0.30 -7.95 28.22
C ALA A 128 1.22 -8.17 28.07
N CYS A 129 1.89 -7.49 27.12
CA CYS A 129 3.36 -7.50 27.03
C CYS A 129 4.01 -7.01 28.35
N ALA A 130 3.49 -5.95 28.95
CA ALA A 130 3.98 -5.44 30.23
C ALA A 130 3.73 -6.41 31.40
N ALA A 131 2.58 -7.06 31.45
CA ALA A 131 2.28 -8.08 32.46
C ALA A 131 3.21 -9.30 32.34
N LEU A 132 3.57 -9.70 31.11
CA LEU A 132 4.58 -10.74 30.90
C LEU A 132 5.97 -10.29 31.38
N ALA A 133 6.38 -9.07 31.02
CA ALA A 133 7.67 -8.52 31.42
C ALA A 133 7.81 -8.37 32.94
N ALA A 134 6.73 -8.05 33.66
CA ALA A 134 6.71 -7.93 35.11
C ALA A 134 7.09 -9.22 35.86
N SER A 135 7.01 -10.38 35.21
CA SER A 135 7.46 -11.66 35.80
C SER A 135 8.98 -11.84 35.80
N MET A 136 9.73 -10.93 35.16
CA MET A 136 11.20 -10.94 35.13
C MET A 136 11.80 -10.14 36.29
N PRO A 137 13.07 -10.41 36.66
CA PRO A 137 13.81 -9.58 37.62
C PRO A 137 13.83 -8.10 37.20
N GLN A 138 13.74 -7.18 38.16
CA GLN A 138 13.58 -5.74 37.94
C GLN A 138 14.56 -5.15 36.91
N GLU A 139 15.83 -5.55 36.98
CA GLU A 139 16.89 -5.12 36.07
C GLU A 139 16.64 -5.48 34.59
N LYS A 140 15.87 -6.53 34.34
CA LYS A 140 15.55 -7.04 33.00
C LYS A 140 14.13 -6.70 32.53
N GLN A 141 13.30 -6.09 33.39
CA GLN A 141 11.89 -5.83 33.05
C GLN A 141 11.72 -4.92 31.83
N LEU A 142 12.53 -3.85 31.74
CA LEU A 142 12.44 -2.92 30.61
C LEU A 142 12.93 -3.56 29.30
N GLU A 143 14.03 -4.32 29.35
CA GLU A 143 14.52 -5.04 28.17
C GLU A 143 13.50 -6.10 27.72
N GLN A 144 12.91 -6.84 28.67
CA GLN A 144 11.86 -7.80 28.36
C GLN A 144 10.63 -7.13 27.75
N LEU A 145 10.19 -6.00 28.30
CA LEU A 145 9.07 -5.24 27.75
C LEU A 145 9.34 -4.80 26.31
N ALA A 146 10.51 -4.21 26.05
CA ALA A 146 10.91 -3.82 24.70
C ALA A 146 10.94 -5.03 23.74
N ALA A 147 11.44 -6.17 24.20
CA ALA A 147 11.46 -7.41 23.43
C ALA A 147 10.05 -7.94 23.12
N GLU A 148 9.13 -7.95 24.10
CA GLU A 148 7.74 -8.39 23.88
C GLU A 148 6.99 -7.43 22.94
N LEU A 149 7.20 -6.12 23.05
CA LEU A 149 6.61 -5.13 22.14
C LEU A 149 7.14 -5.28 20.71
N CYS A 150 8.45 -5.52 20.54
CA CYS A 150 9.04 -5.81 19.24
C CYS A 150 8.44 -7.09 18.62
N LYS A 151 8.19 -8.12 19.43
CA LYS A 151 7.54 -9.35 18.96
C LYS A 151 6.09 -9.08 18.56
N LEU A 152 5.33 -8.35 19.38
CA LEU A 152 3.94 -7.97 19.09
C LEU A 152 3.84 -7.21 17.76
N GLY A 153 4.66 -6.16 17.59
CA GLY A 153 4.69 -5.40 16.35
C GLY A 153 5.14 -6.24 15.15
N GLY A 154 6.12 -7.14 15.33
CA GLY A 154 6.53 -8.11 14.32
C GLY A 154 5.39 -9.06 13.90
N THR A 155 4.61 -9.56 14.86
CA THR A 155 3.42 -10.38 14.61
C THR A 155 2.38 -9.61 13.79
N TRP A 156 2.08 -8.36 14.15
CA TRP A 156 1.13 -7.56 13.38
C TRP A 156 1.65 -7.25 11.97
N VAL A 157 2.94 -6.95 11.79
CA VAL A 157 3.50 -6.82 10.44
C VAL A 157 3.32 -8.12 9.65
N ALA A 158 3.66 -9.28 10.24
CA ALA A 158 3.66 -10.56 9.55
C ALA A 158 2.25 -11.08 9.20
N TYR A 159 1.28 -10.89 10.09
CA TYR A 159 -0.05 -11.48 9.95
C TYR A 159 -1.16 -10.48 9.66
N MET A 160 -0.97 -9.18 9.91
CA MET A 160 -1.98 -8.17 9.59
C MET A 160 -1.63 -7.38 8.33
N LEU A 161 -0.35 -7.04 8.10
CA LEU A 161 0.04 -6.18 6.97
C LEU A 161 0.58 -6.96 5.78
N TRP A 162 1.52 -7.88 6.03
CA TRP A 162 2.18 -8.64 4.98
C TRP A 162 1.24 -9.45 4.07
N PRO A 163 0.14 -10.08 4.56
CA PRO A 163 -0.76 -10.82 3.68
C PRO A 163 -1.42 -9.96 2.59
N PHE A 164 -1.47 -8.64 2.80
CA PHE A 164 -2.03 -7.69 1.87
C PHE A 164 -0.97 -6.99 0.99
N LEU A 165 0.30 -7.00 1.38
CA LEU A 165 1.39 -6.40 0.58
C LEU A 165 2.17 -7.44 -0.22
N GLY A 166 2.32 -8.64 0.34
CA GLY A 166 3.02 -9.76 -0.26
C GLY A 166 2.23 -10.31 -1.44
N ASN A 167 2.30 -9.66 -2.60
CA ASN A 167 1.73 -10.08 -3.89
C ASN A 167 2.34 -11.40 -4.45
N SER A 168 3.03 -12.17 -3.62
CA SER A 168 3.76 -13.36 -4.03
C SER A 168 2.93 -14.59 -3.70
N LYS A 169 2.86 -15.54 -4.65
CA LYS A 169 2.43 -16.91 -4.35
C LYS A 169 3.15 -17.36 -3.07
N PRO A 170 2.43 -17.74 -1.99
CA PRO A 170 3.08 -18.12 -0.75
C PRO A 170 4.08 -19.25 -1.03
N GLN A 171 5.29 -19.13 -0.48
CA GLN A 171 6.25 -20.24 -0.53
C GLN A 171 5.63 -21.46 0.16
N THR A 172 5.71 -22.63 -0.46
CA THR A 172 5.10 -23.89 0.01
C THR A 172 5.69 -24.41 1.33
N ASN A 173 6.74 -23.78 1.85
CA ASN A 173 7.52 -24.22 3.00
C ASN A 173 7.50 -23.22 4.17
N LEU A 174 6.40 -22.49 4.36
CA LEU A 174 6.22 -21.74 5.60
C LEU A 174 5.96 -22.74 6.73
N GLU A 175 6.88 -22.81 7.68
CA GLU A 175 6.70 -23.56 8.93
C GLU A 175 5.40 -23.12 9.62
N GLU A 176 4.81 -24.01 10.42
CA GLU A 176 3.58 -23.71 11.15
C GLU A 176 3.74 -22.37 11.90
N PRO A 177 2.85 -21.39 11.66
CA PRO A 177 2.96 -20.09 12.29
C PRO A 177 2.85 -20.29 13.78
N SER A 178 3.89 -19.82 14.49
CA SER A 178 3.92 -19.81 15.94
C SER A 178 2.65 -19.12 16.44
N ALA A 179 1.88 -19.83 17.28
CA ALA A 179 0.54 -19.45 17.77
C ALA A 179 0.38 -17.93 17.85
N ALA A 180 -0.45 -17.30 17.02
CA ALA A 180 -0.40 -15.85 16.94
C ALA A 180 -0.89 -15.18 18.25
N ALA A 181 -0.55 -13.89 18.39
CA ALA A 181 -0.96 -12.98 19.46
C ALA A 181 -2.46 -12.64 19.33
N THR A 182 -3.27 -13.70 19.37
CA THR A 182 -4.62 -13.76 18.80
C THR A 182 -5.50 -14.51 19.77
N PRO A 183 -6.24 -13.79 20.64
CA PRO A 183 -6.92 -14.38 21.80
C PRO A 183 -7.95 -15.44 21.42
N THR A 184 -8.55 -15.36 20.23
CA THR A 184 -9.61 -16.28 19.78
C THR A 184 -9.22 -17.13 18.57
N ILE A 185 -7.92 -17.28 18.27
CA ILE A 185 -7.44 -17.99 17.06
C ILE A 185 -8.00 -19.40 16.91
N LYS A 186 -8.24 -20.10 18.02
CA LYS A 186 -8.82 -21.44 17.98
C LYS A 186 -10.26 -21.38 17.45
N GLU A 187 -11.07 -20.47 17.96
CA GLU A 187 -12.44 -20.24 17.49
C GLU A 187 -12.46 -19.83 16.02
N THR A 188 -11.55 -18.92 15.63
CA THR A 188 -11.40 -18.49 14.23
C THR A 188 -10.94 -19.64 13.32
N SER A 189 -10.00 -20.47 13.77
CA SER A 189 -9.53 -21.62 13.00
C SER A 189 -10.61 -22.69 12.87
N ASP A 190 -11.41 -22.90 13.91
CA ASP A 190 -12.49 -23.89 13.94
C ASP A 190 -13.65 -23.45 13.02
N SER A 191 -13.87 -22.15 12.83
CA SER A 191 -14.89 -21.61 11.91
C SER A 191 -14.43 -21.54 10.45
N MET A 192 -13.13 -21.63 10.16
CA MET A 192 -12.57 -21.67 8.80
C MET A 192 -12.60 -23.08 8.20
N SER A 193 -13.80 -23.64 7.97
CA SER A 193 -13.96 -24.97 7.36
C SER A 193 -13.63 -24.98 5.88
N ASP A 194 -13.98 -23.91 5.17
CA ASP A 194 -13.93 -23.83 3.70
C ASP A 194 -13.24 -22.54 3.26
N GLY A 195 -12.17 -22.68 2.47
CA GLY A 195 -11.49 -21.57 1.80
C GLY A 195 -11.97 -21.41 0.37
N ASN A 196 -11.68 -20.25 -0.24
CA ASN A 196 -11.99 -20.06 -1.66
C ASN A 196 -11.14 -20.98 -2.54
N PRO A 197 -11.72 -21.53 -3.63
CA PRO A 197 -10.99 -22.39 -4.54
C PRO A 197 -9.81 -21.64 -5.16
N VAL A 198 -8.77 -22.37 -5.56
CA VAL A 198 -7.59 -21.74 -6.20
C VAL A 198 -7.98 -21.02 -7.48
N ARG A 199 -8.88 -21.60 -8.28
CA ARG A 199 -9.39 -20.99 -9.51
C ARG A 199 -10.44 -19.93 -9.16
N ARG A 200 -10.24 -18.72 -9.70
CA ARG A 200 -11.18 -17.60 -9.59
C ARG A 200 -12.45 -17.91 -10.36
N GLU A 201 -13.60 -17.56 -9.80
CA GLU A 201 -14.85 -17.59 -10.55
C GLU A 201 -14.81 -16.52 -11.66
N GLU A 202 -15.15 -16.92 -12.88
CA GLU A 202 -15.12 -16.02 -14.05
C GLU A 202 -16.19 -14.91 -13.93
N LYS A 203 -17.21 -15.11 -13.09
CA LYS A 203 -18.36 -14.19 -12.94
C LYS A 203 -18.10 -12.96 -12.09
N PHE A 204 -17.12 -12.98 -11.18
CA PHE A 204 -16.88 -11.87 -10.24
C PHE A 204 -16.77 -10.53 -10.95
N ARG A 205 -15.98 -10.48 -12.05
CA ARG A 205 -15.78 -9.25 -12.80
C ARG A 205 -17.09 -8.75 -13.41
N ASP A 206 -17.85 -9.63 -14.05
CA ASP A 206 -19.05 -9.26 -14.79
C ASP A 206 -20.17 -8.82 -13.83
N GLU A 207 -20.28 -9.47 -12.66
CA GLU A 207 -21.26 -9.09 -11.63
C GLU A 207 -20.93 -7.73 -11.00
N VAL A 208 -19.65 -7.44 -10.75
CA VAL A 208 -19.20 -6.16 -10.20
C VAL A 208 -19.40 -5.02 -11.21
N LEU A 209 -19.07 -5.25 -12.49
CA LEU A 209 -19.32 -4.28 -13.55
C LEU A 209 -20.81 -4.00 -13.74
N LEU A 210 -21.64 -5.05 -13.74
CA LEU A 210 -23.08 -4.88 -13.89
C LEU A 210 -23.69 -4.10 -12.72
N ARG A 211 -23.26 -4.39 -11.48
CA ARG A 211 -23.71 -3.66 -10.26
C ARG A 211 -23.40 -2.17 -10.36
N ASP A 212 -22.20 -1.82 -10.84
CA ASP A 212 -21.69 -0.45 -10.89
C ASP A 212 -21.97 0.24 -12.23
N ASN A 213 -22.89 -0.31 -13.04
CA ASN A 213 -23.23 0.21 -14.37
C ASN A 213 -21.99 0.51 -15.24
N TYR A 214 -21.00 -0.39 -15.22
CA TYR A 214 -19.77 -0.28 -16.02
C TYR A 214 -19.05 1.06 -15.82
N THR A 215 -19.12 1.64 -14.62
CA THR A 215 -18.60 2.98 -14.30
C THR A 215 -17.55 2.88 -13.20
N CYS A 216 -16.38 3.49 -13.40
CA CYS A 216 -15.38 3.62 -12.35
C CYS A 216 -15.91 4.55 -11.26
N CYS A 217 -15.96 4.06 -10.01
CA CYS A 217 -16.50 4.82 -8.89
C CYS A 217 -15.63 6.02 -8.48
N ILE A 218 -14.37 6.06 -8.91
CA ILE A 218 -13.42 7.15 -8.59
C ILE A 218 -13.42 8.23 -9.67
N THR A 219 -13.40 7.83 -10.94
CA THR A 219 -13.20 8.76 -12.06
C THR A 219 -14.46 9.08 -12.84
N GLY A 220 -15.53 8.30 -12.67
CA GLY A 220 -16.72 8.35 -13.51
C GLY A 220 -16.52 7.82 -14.92
N ALA A 221 -15.35 7.24 -15.24
CA ALA A 221 -15.09 6.67 -16.56
C ALA A 221 -16.01 5.47 -16.83
N VAL A 222 -16.52 5.36 -18.05
CA VAL A 222 -17.44 4.28 -18.46
C VAL A 222 -16.75 3.35 -19.47
N GLN A 223 -16.95 2.04 -19.33
CA GLN A 223 -16.37 1.05 -20.24
C GLN A 223 -17.03 1.13 -21.63
N THR A 224 -16.24 0.90 -22.69
CA THR A 224 -16.69 1.02 -24.09
C THR A 224 -17.83 0.06 -24.47
N ASP A 225 -17.92 -1.09 -23.81
CA ASP A 225 -18.97 -2.11 -24.01
C ASP A 225 -20.20 -1.91 -23.12
N ALA A 226 -20.26 -0.82 -22.35
CA ALA A 226 -21.43 -0.48 -21.55
C ALA A 226 -22.68 -0.29 -22.44
N PRO A 227 -23.88 -0.58 -21.92
CA PRO A 227 -25.13 -0.27 -22.60
C PRO A 227 -25.20 1.17 -23.14
N ALA A 228 -25.73 1.34 -24.36
CA ALA A 228 -25.69 2.63 -25.07
C ALA A 228 -26.28 3.82 -24.30
N HIS A 229 -27.23 3.59 -23.37
CA HIS A 229 -27.81 4.65 -22.54
C HIS A 229 -26.83 5.25 -21.52
N LEU A 230 -25.71 4.59 -21.25
CA LEU A 230 -24.64 5.09 -20.37
C LEU A 230 -23.57 5.88 -21.14
N ASN A 231 -23.53 5.75 -22.46
CA ASN A 231 -22.62 6.47 -23.33
C ASN A 231 -23.23 7.84 -23.74
N LEU A 232 -23.37 8.71 -22.74
CA LEU A 232 -23.85 10.07 -22.94
C LEU A 232 -22.74 10.98 -23.47
N GLN A 233 -23.14 12.05 -24.17
CA GLN A 233 -22.18 13.03 -24.69
C GLN A 233 -21.42 13.69 -23.52
N GLY A 234 -20.08 13.62 -23.58
CA GLY A 234 -19.20 14.16 -22.53
C GLY A 234 -18.75 13.13 -21.48
N THR A 235 -19.27 11.90 -21.52
CA THR A 235 -18.78 10.80 -20.68
C THR A 235 -17.36 10.41 -21.09
N TRP A 236 -16.46 10.27 -20.13
CA TRP A 236 -15.12 9.76 -20.39
C TRP A 236 -15.19 8.24 -20.64
N ILE A 237 -15.04 7.82 -21.89
CA ILE A 237 -15.08 6.41 -22.28
C ILE A 237 -13.67 5.81 -22.21
N VAL A 238 -13.55 4.66 -21.55
CA VAL A 238 -12.30 3.88 -21.47
C VAL A 238 -12.49 2.49 -22.08
N LYS A 239 -11.39 1.92 -22.59
CA LYS A 239 -11.42 0.62 -23.27
C LYS A 239 -11.80 -0.52 -22.31
N ALA A 240 -11.28 -0.49 -21.09
CA ALA A 240 -11.49 -1.52 -20.10
C ALA A 240 -11.52 -0.92 -18.69
N LEU A 241 -12.41 -1.43 -17.86
CA LEU A 241 -12.41 -1.28 -16.42
C LEU A 241 -12.08 -2.62 -15.76
N GLU A 242 -11.58 -2.52 -14.54
CA GLU A 242 -11.12 -3.65 -13.75
C GLU A 242 -11.99 -3.79 -12.49
N ALA A 243 -12.28 -5.03 -12.10
CA ALA A 243 -12.93 -5.34 -10.84
C ALA A 243 -11.85 -5.70 -9.81
N ALA A 244 -11.63 -4.79 -8.86
CA ALA A 244 -10.70 -4.97 -7.76
C ALA A 244 -11.43 -5.59 -6.56
N HIS A 245 -10.74 -6.46 -5.82
CA HIS A 245 -11.27 -6.96 -4.55
C HIS A 245 -10.98 -5.94 -3.44
N ILE A 246 -12.00 -5.54 -2.67
CA ILE A 246 -11.84 -4.63 -1.52
C ILE A 246 -11.01 -5.32 -0.44
N PHE A 247 -11.45 -6.53 -0.04
CA PHE A 247 -10.68 -7.41 0.80
C PHE A 247 -9.98 -8.45 -0.08
N ARG A 248 -8.65 -8.41 -0.08
CA ARG A 248 -7.83 -9.17 -1.02
C ARG A 248 -8.15 -10.66 -0.99
N ARG A 249 -8.43 -11.23 -2.17
CA ARG A 249 -8.72 -12.66 -2.31
C ARG A 249 -7.61 -13.55 -1.75
N SER A 250 -6.34 -13.13 -1.86
CA SER A 250 -5.16 -13.91 -1.43
C SER A 250 -5.23 -14.41 0.01
N VAL A 251 -5.90 -13.66 0.90
CA VAL A 251 -6.03 -14.03 2.32
C VAL A 251 -7.18 -15.03 2.58
N SER A 252 -7.97 -15.37 1.57
CA SER A 252 -9.10 -16.32 1.68
C SER A 252 -8.90 -17.62 0.91
N VAL A 253 -7.84 -17.74 0.11
CA VAL A 253 -7.59 -18.91 -0.75
C VAL A 253 -6.77 -19.95 0.01
N PHE A 254 -7.34 -21.10 0.35
CA PHE A 254 -6.62 -22.26 0.86
C PHE A 254 -7.40 -23.54 0.54
N GLN A 255 -6.70 -24.66 0.39
CA GLN A 255 -7.35 -25.95 0.15
C GLN A 255 -7.84 -26.56 1.48
N PRO A 256 -9.05 -27.14 1.50
CA PRO A 256 -9.49 -27.93 2.64
C PRO A 256 -8.58 -29.17 2.81
N GLY A 257 -8.41 -29.62 4.07
CA GLY A 257 -7.57 -30.77 4.42
C GLY A 257 -6.16 -30.44 4.94
N ASN A 258 -5.26 -31.43 4.94
CA ASN A 258 -3.93 -31.32 5.58
C ASN A 258 -2.87 -30.63 4.71
N ALA A 259 -3.12 -30.43 3.41
CA ALA A 259 -2.13 -29.88 2.48
C ALA A 259 -1.68 -28.45 2.83
N ASP A 260 -2.53 -27.68 3.52
CA ASP A 260 -2.33 -26.24 3.80
C ASP A 260 -2.36 -25.92 5.31
N LYS A 261 -2.01 -26.85 6.21
CA LYS A 261 -2.14 -26.62 7.67
C LYS A 261 -1.43 -25.34 8.16
N GLY A 262 -0.19 -25.10 7.73
CA GLY A 262 0.57 -23.89 8.08
C GLY A 262 -0.07 -22.61 7.53
N LYS A 263 -0.56 -22.66 6.28
CA LYS A 263 -1.29 -21.54 5.66
C LYS A 263 -2.59 -21.23 6.41
N ARG A 264 -3.38 -22.26 6.75
CA ARG A 264 -4.63 -22.10 7.52
C ARG A 264 -4.37 -21.45 8.87
N ALA A 265 -3.34 -21.88 9.59
CA ALA A 265 -2.99 -21.27 10.87
C ALA A 265 -2.52 -19.80 10.71
N SER A 266 -1.83 -19.47 9.60
CA SER A 266 -1.40 -18.09 9.30
C SER A 266 -2.58 -17.20 8.98
N LEU A 267 -3.56 -17.74 8.25
CA LEU A 267 -4.80 -17.04 7.95
C LEU A 267 -5.65 -16.87 9.21
N ALA A 268 -5.82 -17.92 10.02
CA ALA A 268 -6.54 -17.81 11.29
C ALA A 268 -5.94 -16.71 12.20
N ALA A 269 -4.62 -16.61 12.25
CA ALA A 269 -3.93 -15.51 12.92
C ALA A 269 -4.27 -14.13 12.33
N THR A 270 -4.22 -14.01 10.99
CA THR A 270 -4.59 -12.80 10.26
C THR A 270 -6.01 -12.36 10.60
N TYR A 271 -6.96 -13.29 10.51
CA TYR A 271 -8.37 -13.02 10.76
C TYR A 271 -8.67 -12.69 12.21
N ASP A 272 -8.02 -13.34 13.16
CA ASP A 272 -8.22 -13.02 14.56
C ASP A 272 -7.73 -11.60 14.89
N ILE A 273 -6.56 -11.19 14.39
CA ILE A 273 -6.08 -9.80 14.55
C ILE A 273 -7.07 -8.83 13.93
N LEU A 274 -7.50 -9.07 12.68
CA LEU A 274 -8.43 -8.19 11.97
C LEU A 274 -9.80 -8.14 12.65
N ARG A 275 -10.30 -9.27 13.18
CA ARG A 275 -11.56 -9.32 13.92
C ARG A 275 -11.54 -8.39 15.11
N HIS A 276 -10.50 -8.48 15.94
CA HIS A 276 -10.38 -7.66 17.14
C HIS A 276 -10.07 -6.20 16.81
N TYR A 277 -9.16 -5.95 15.87
CA TYR A 277 -8.75 -4.59 15.53
C TYR A 277 -9.78 -3.83 14.69
N CYS A 278 -10.32 -4.44 13.63
CA CYS A 278 -11.30 -3.83 12.73
C CYS A 278 -12.74 -4.00 13.22
N GLN A 279 -12.95 -4.60 14.40
CA GLN A 279 -14.27 -4.82 15.01
C GLN A 279 -15.22 -5.64 14.12
N LEU A 280 -14.68 -6.67 13.48
CA LEU A 280 -15.44 -7.49 12.55
C LEU A 280 -16.30 -8.49 13.34
N ASP A 281 -17.45 -8.84 12.77
CA ASP A 281 -18.36 -9.82 13.36
C ASP A 281 -17.68 -11.20 13.52
N ALA A 282 -18.13 -11.97 14.51
CA ALA A 282 -17.66 -13.34 14.73
C ALA A 282 -17.88 -14.25 13.51
N ASN A 283 -18.90 -13.95 12.70
CA ASN A 283 -19.26 -14.68 11.48
C ASN A 283 -18.41 -14.30 10.27
N ILE A 284 -17.29 -13.58 10.44
CA ILE A 284 -16.41 -13.21 9.33
C ILE A 284 -15.92 -14.40 8.50
N ALA A 285 -15.83 -15.60 9.09
CA ALA A 285 -15.50 -16.82 8.35
C ALA A 285 -16.55 -17.16 7.28
N GLU A 286 -17.84 -16.88 7.52
CA GLU A 286 -18.88 -17.02 6.49
C GLU A 286 -18.65 -16.00 5.37
N THR A 287 -18.32 -14.75 5.72
CA THR A 287 -17.96 -13.70 4.75
C THR A 287 -16.78 -14.13 3.87
N MET A 288 -15.84 -14.92 4.40
CA MET A 288 -14.69 -15.40 3.61
C MET A 288 -15.10 -16.29 2.44
N SER A 289 -16.13 -17.13 2.63
CA SER A 289 -16.66 -17.99 1.56
C SER A 289 -17.28 -17.18 0.41
N GLN A 290 -17.56 -15.90 0.66
CA GLN A 290 -18.20 -14.99 -0.28
C GLN A 290 -17.24 -13.95 -0.87
N MET A 291 -15.91 -14.10 -0.69
CA MET A 291 -14.96 -13.07 -1.15
C MET A 291 -14.89 -12.90 -2.67
N ASP A 292 -15.34 -13.89 -3.44
CA ASP A 292 -15.51 -13.79 -4.89
C ASP A 292 -16.91 -13.27 -5.30
N GLY A 293 -17.73 -12.84 -4.33
CA GLY A 293 -19.01 -12.19 -4.57
C GLY A 293 -18.86 -10.70 -4.86
N ALA A 294 -19.80 -10.15 -5.63
CA ALA A 294 -19.74 -8.77 -6.09
C ALA A 294 -19.66 -7.72 -4.95
N HIS A 295 -20.19 -8.01 -3.75
CA HIS A 295 -20.12 -7.10 -2.60
C HIS A 295 -18.68 -6.83 -2.11
N ASN A 296 -17.73 -7.72 -2.41
CA ASN A 296 -16.31 -7.53 -2.13
C ASN A 296 -15.56 -6.93 -3.35
N GLY A 297 -16.28 -6.47 -4.36
CA GLY A 297 -15.72 -5.89 -5.58
C GLY A 297 -15.96 -4.39 -5.70
N ILE A 298 -15.03 -3.71 -6.39
CA ILE A 298 -15.13 -2.31 -6.78
C ILE A 298 -14.64 -2.13 -8.22
N VAL A 299 -15.38 -1.35 -9.02
CA VAL A 299 -14.98 -1.05 -10.41
C VAL A 299 -14.02 0.14 -10.44
N LEU A 300 -12.83 -0.08 -10.99
CA LEU A 300 -11.76 0.91 -11.08
C LEU A 300 -11.17 1.00 -12.50
N GLU A 301 -10.75 2.19 -12.88
CA GLU A 301 -9.82 2.39 -14.01
C GLU A 301 -8.44 1.84 -13.61
N HIS A 302 -7.64 1.41 -14.59
CA HIS A 302 -6.37 0.73 -14.37
C HIS A 302 -5.44 1.42 -13.36
N ASN A 303 -5.23 2.74 -13.47
CA ASN A 303 -4.35 3.46 -12.54
C ASN A 303 -4.96 3.60 -11.15
N ALA A 304 -6.29 3.76 -11.08
CA ALA A 304 -7.00 3.79 -9.80
C ALA A 304 -6.95 2.42 -9.11
N HIS A 305 -7.05 1.32 -9.85
CA HIS A 305 -6.89 -0.03 -9.31
C HIS A 305 -5.49 -0.25 -8.77
N GLN A 306 -4.45 0.10 -9.53
CA GLN A 306 -3.07 -0.02 -9.06
C GLN A 306 -2.84 0.80 -7.78
N ALA A 307 -3.30 2.06 -7.76
CA ALA A 307 -3.19 2.91 -6.58
C ALA A 307 -4.00 2.38 -5.38
N PHE A 308 -5.15 1.74 -5.60
CA PHE A 308 -5.93 1.09 -4.54
C PHE A 308 -5.19 -0.12 -3.96
N ASP A 309 -4.67 -0.99 -4.83
CA ASP A 309 -3.90 -2.17 -4.43
C ASP A 309 -2.62 -1.80 -3.66
N ASP A 310 -1.98 -0.70 -4.03
CA ASP A 310 -0.76 -0.20 -3.38
C ASP A 310 -1.04 0.66 -2.12
N PHE A 311 -2.29 0.68 -1.63
CA PHE A 311 -2.71 1.49 -0.47
C PHE A 311 -2.48 3.00 -0.64
N GLY A 312 -2.45 3.47 -1.88
CA GLY A 312 -2.30 4.90 -2.19
C GLY A 312 -3.54 5.73 -1.81
N PHE A 313 -4.71 5.08 -1.73
CA PHE A 313 -5.93 5.66 -1.16
C PHE A 313 -6.82 4.58 -0.54
N CYS A 314 -7.81 5.00 0.25
CA CYS A 314 -8.91 4.15 0.70
C CYS A 314 -10.26 4.89 0.65
N LEU A 315 -11.34 4.15 0.84
CA LEU A 315 -12.70 4.66 0.98
C LEU A 315 -13.12 4.54 2.45
N GLN A 316 -13.38 5.67 3.08
CA GLN A 316 -13.89 5.75 4.45
C GLN A 316 -15.41 5.90 4.42
N ALA A 317 -16.14 4.97 5.03
CA ALA A 317 -17.60 5.07 5.12
C ALA A 317 -18.03 6.31 5.93
N GLU A 318 -19.06 6.99 5.45
CA GLU A 318 -19.71 8.12 6.13
C GLU A 318 -21.01 7.67 6.83
N GLU A 319 -21.68 8.58 7.53
CA GLU A 319 -22.94 8.28 8.23
C GLU A 319 -24.08 7.87 7.28
N GLU A 320 -24.10 8.42 6.07
CA GLU A 320 -25.08 8.08 5.04
C GLU A 320 -24.72 6.77 4.33
N ALA A 321 -25.70 5.88 4.18
CA ALA A 321 -25.51 4.60 3.54
C ALA A 321 -24.97 4.75 2.11
N ASN A 322 -23.99 3.91 1.75
CA ASN A 322 -23.31 3.92 0.45
C ASN A 322 -22.58 5.23 0.11
N THR A 323 -22.31 6.07 1.11
CA THR A 323 -21.50 7.29 0.94
C THR A 323 -20.14 7.07 1.57
N TYR A 324 -19.09 7.45 0.83
CA TYR A 324 -17.71 7.24 1.24
C TYR A 324 -16.88 8.48 0.95
N ARG A 325 -15.96 8.81 1.86
CA ARG A 325 -14.91 9.79 1.66
C ARG A 325 -13.67 9.13 1.11
N LEU A 326 -13.16 9.69 0.02
CA LEU A 326 -11.86 9.30 -0.53
C LEU A 326 -10.74 9.86 0.35
N LYS A 327 -9.89 8.98 0.89
CA LYS A 327 -8.71 9.36 1.66
C LYS A 327 -7.45 8.94 0.91
N ILE A 328 -6.62 9.91 0.56
CA ILE A 328 -5.38 9.72 -0.23
C ILE A 328 -4.18 9.73 0.72
N TYR A 329 -3.33 8.73 0.64
CA TYR A 329 -2.11 8.57 1.46
C TYR A 329 -0.82 8.86 0.68
N THR A 330 -0.89 8.94 -0.65
CA THR A 330 0.22 9.40 -1.46
C THR A 330 0.42 10.90 -1.27
N ALA A 331 1.68 11.32 -1.16
CA ALA A 331 2.00 12.74 -1.18
C ALA A 331 1.59 13.29 -2.54
N LEU A 332 0.60 14.19 -2.53
CA LEU A 332 0.31 14.97 -3.72
C LEU A 332 1.54 15.84 -4.06
N PRO A 333 1.77 16.15 -5.35
CA PRO A 333 2.74 17.17 -5.73
C PRO A 333 2.48 18.47 -4.94
N SER A 334 3.53 19.29 -4.76
CA SER A 334 3.43 20.55 -4.00
C SER A 334 2.17 21.34 -4.41
N PRO A 335 1.35 21.79 -3.44
CA PRO A 335 0.15 22.58 -3.73
C PRO A 335 0.47 23.85 -4.54
N GLU A 336 1.64 24.45 -4.33
CA GLU A 336 2.15 25.57 -5.11
C GLU A 336 2.35 25.19 -6.58
N LEU A 337 2.96 24.03 -6.85
CA LEU A 337 3.16 23.52 -8.22
C LEU A 337 1.84 23.13 -8.88
N LEU A 338 0.91 22.50 -8.16
CA LEU A 338 -0.42 22.19 -8.68
C LEU A 338 -1.21 23.45 -9.01
N ARG A 339 -1.14 24.47 -8.15
CA ARG A 339 -1.75 25.78 -8.39
C ARG A 339 -1.12 26.52 -9.58
N LEU A 340 0.20 26.47 -9.70
CA LEU A 340 0.91 27.02 -10.87
C LEU A 340 0.47 26.32 -12.16
N HIS A 341 0.44 24.99 -12.15
CA HIS A 341 -0.04 24.20 -13.29
C HIS A 341 -1.48 24.54 -13.64
N ALA A 342 -2.38 24.58 -12.66
CA ALA A 342 -3.78 24.94 -12.87
C ALA A 342 -3.94 26.36 -13.47
N ALA A 343 -3.16 27.33 -12.97
CA ALA A 343 -3.14 28.69 -13.51
C ALA A 343 -2.67 28.73 -14.98
N LEU A 344 -1.56 28.06 -15.29
CA LEU A 344 -1.03 27.97 -16.65
C LEU A 344 -2.01 27.27 -17.59
N THR A 345 -2.55 26.12 -17.19
CA THR A 345 -3.55 25.36 -17.95
C THR A 345 -4.81 26.20 -18.21
N GLY A 346 -5.26 26.97 -17.22
CA GLY A 346 -6.37 27.91 -17.37
C GLY A 346 -6.06 28.99 -18.41
N VAL A 347 -4.90 29.64 -18.33
CA VAL A 347 -4.48 30.64 -19.33
C VAL A 347 -4.39 30.01 -20.72
N PHE A 348 -3.73 28.87 -20.87
CA PHE A 348 -3.56 28.19 -22.16
C PHE A 348 -4.88 27.82 -22.83
N ASN A 349 -5.84 27.27 -22.08
CA ASN A 349 -7.11 26.83 -22.64
C ASN A 349 -8.07 28.01 -22.89
N LEU A 350 -8.20 28.93 -21.94
CA LEU A 350 -9.14 30.05 -22.07
C LEU A 350 -8.70 31.09 -23.10
N SER A 351 -7.39 31.23 -23.35
CA SER A 351 -6.86 32.08 -24.44
C SER A 351 -6.76 31.37 -25.79
N ALA A 352 -7.04 30.07 -25.84
CA ALA A 352 -6.72 29.18 -26.97
C ALA A 352 -5.22 29.13 -27.35
N ALA A 353 -4.32 29.69 -26.53
CA ALA A 353 -2.88 29.71 -26.81
C ALA A 353 -2.28 28.30 -26.91
N ALA A 354 -2.85 27.29 -26.24
CA ALA A 354 -2.39 25.90 -26.38
C ALA A 354 -2.37 25.44 -27.84
N GLY A 355 -3.49 25.60 -28.55
CA GLY A 355 -3.59 25.17 -29.95
C GLY A 355 -2.73 26.01 -30.89
N PHE A 356 -2.59 27.32 -30.62
CA PHE A 356 -1.76 28.20 -31.44
C PHE A 356 -0.26 27.89 -31.27
N LEU A 357 0.20 27.66 -30.04
CA LEU A 357 1.61 27.37 -29.77
C LEU A 357 2.05 25.99 -30.26
N GLU A 358 1.11 25.04 -30.37
CA GLU A 358 1.38 23.72 -30.95
C GLU A 358 1.84 23.83 -32.42
N LEU A 359 1.38 24.85 -33.17
CA LEU A 359 1.82 25.11 -34.55
C LEU A 359 3.31 25.50 -34.63
N PHE A 360 3.83 26.21 -33.62
CA PHE A 360 5.27 26.53 -33.57
C PHE A 360 6.10 25.33 -33.16
N LYS A 361 5.54 24.43 -32.35
CA LYS A 361 6.24 23.22 -31.92
C LYS A 361 6.37 22.20 -33.06
N ASN A 362 5.33 22.04 -33.88
CA ASN A 362 5.31 21.09 -35.00
C ASN A 362 4.81 21.77 -36.29
N PRO A 363 5.61 22.64 -36.93
CA PRO A 363 5.19 23.29 -38.16
C PRO A 363 5.04 22.24 -39.27
N SER A 364 3.89 22.27 -39.97
CA SER A 364 3.71 21.54 -41.23
C SER A 364 4.84 21.95 -42.17
N ASP A 365 5.64 21.00 -42.65
CA ASP A 365 6.75 21.21 -43.60
C ASP A 365 8.12 21.60 -43.01
N SER A 366 8.38 21.37 -41.72
CA SER A 366 9.71 21.57 -41.14
C SER A 366 10.28 20.32 -40.44
N GLU A 367 11.61 20.17 -40.48
CA GLU A 367 12.35 19.10 -39.77
C GLU A 367 12.52 19.38 -38.26
N GLY A 368 11.82 20.36 -37.68
CA GLY A 368 11.95 20.72 -36.27
C GLY A 368 11.11 21.92 -35.84
N PRO A 369 11.07 22.26 -34.55
CA PRO A 369 10.27 23.36 -34.03
C PRO A 369 10.70 24.71 -34.62
N ALA A 370 9.75 25.64 -34.74
CA ALA A 370 10.00 27.00 -35.23
C ALA A 370 10.94 27.80 -34.31
N VAL A 371 10.95 27.47 -33.01
CA VAL A 371 11.89 27.99 -32.02
C VAL A 371 12.78 26.84 -31.58
N GLY A 372 14.10 27.03 -31.72
CA GLY A 372 15.09 25.97 -31.49
C GLY A 372 15.34 25.63 -30.02
N SER A 373 14.83 26.44 -29.09
CA SER A 373 15.01 26.29 -27.65
C SER A 373 13.69 26.36 -26.87
N ASP A 374 13.76 26.01 -25.59
CA ASP A 374 12.67 26.13 -24.62
C ASP A 374 12.77 27.41 -23.76
N TYR A 375 13.66 28.34 -24.12
CA TYR A 375 13.83 29.61 -23.41
C TYR A 375 12.88 30.69 -23.94
N GLY A 376 12.27 31.44 -23.01
CA GLY A 376 11.32 32.51 -23.36
C GLY A 376 11.94 33.66 -24.16
N GLU A 377 13.22 33.98 -23.92
CA GLU A 377 13.94 35.04 -24.65
C GLU A 377 14.12 34.69 -26.14
N ASP A 378 14.41 33.43 -26.44
CA ASP A 378 14.52 32.97 -27.83
C ASP A 378 13.16 33.00 -28.52
N PHE A 379 12.08 32.64 -27.81
CA PHE A 379 10.73 32.80 -28.36
C PHE A 379 10.40 34.28 -28.61
N GLU A 380 10.74 35.16 -27.68
CA GLU A 380 10.53 36.60 -27.83
C GLU A 380 11.31 37.14 -29.04
N TYR A 381 12.59 36.82 -29.16
CA TYR A 381 13.43 37.27 -30.27
C TYR A 381 13.03 36.66 -31.63
N GLU A 382 12.81 35.35 -31.69
CA GLU A 382 12.57 34.63 -32.94
C GLU A 382 11.11 34.73 -33.43
N VAL A 383 10.16 35.02 -32.54
CA VAL A 383 8.72 35.05 -32.88
C VAL A 383 8.10 36.43 -32.67
N ILE A 384 8.35 37.10 -31.54
CA ILE A 384 7.66 38.35 -31.17
C ILE A 384 8.35 39.58 -31.78
N GLU A 385 9.67 39.71 -31.59
CA GLU A 385 10.47 40.84 -32.05
C GLU A 385 10.91 40.71 -33.51
N TYR A 386 10.72 39.53 -34.10
CA TYR A 386 11.12 39.22 -35.46
C TYR A 386 10.44 40.13 -36.50
N ASP A 387 11.24 40.79 -37.34
CA ASP A 387 10.80 41.86 -38.27
C ASP A 387 10.64 41.44 -39.74
N GLY A 388 10.92 40.18 -40.09
CA GLY A 388 10.49 39.59 -41.37
C GLY A 388 11.58 39.21 -42.37
N ASP A 389 12.86 39.55 -42.16
CA ASP A 389 13.85 39.45 -43.25
C ASP A 389 14.56 38.09 -43.43
N LYS A 390 14.37 37.10 -42.54
CA LYS A 390 15.14 35.83 -42.56
C LYS A 390 14.38 34.49 -42.61
N ILE A 391 13.05 34.44 -42.65
CA ILE A 391 12.32 33.17 -42.62
C ILE A 391 11.35 33.02 -43.81
N SER A 392 11.87 32.34 -44.83
CA SER A 392 11.09 31.73 -45.91
C SER A 392 10.10 30.65 -45.43
N ARG A 393 10.15 30.22 -44.15
CA ARG A 393 9.30 29.14 -43.57
C ARG A 393 7.99 29.63 -42.91
N MET A 394 7.86 30.90 -42.55
CA MET A 394 6.68 31.44 -41.84
C MET A 394 5.61 31.96 -42.81
N ARG A 395 6.04 32.28 -44.04
CA ARG A 395 5.18 32.65 -45.17
C ARG A 395 4.28 31.48 -45.58
N ASP A 396 4.76 30.25 -45.42
CA ASP A 396 4.00 29.02 -45.69
C ASP A 396 2.97 28.75 -44.56
N LEU A 397 3.32 29.01 -43.29
CA LEU A 397 2.41 28.88 -42.14
C LEU A 397 1.21 29.84 -42.23
N THR A 398 1.43 31.07 -42.69
CA THR A 398 0.37 32.07 -42.87
C THR A 398 -0.60 31.70 -44.01
N ALA A 399 -0.11 30.98 -45.03
CA ALA A 399 -0.95 30.45 -46.10
C ALA A 399 -1.83 29.27 -45.63
N ALA A 400 -1.33 28.43 -44.72
CA ALA A 400 -2.06 27.30 -44.15
C ALA A 400 -3.18 27.72 -43.17
N VAL A 401 -2.94 28.72 -42.31
CA VAL A 401 -3.94 29.21 -41.34
C VAL A 401 -5.12 29.91 -42.04
N ARG A 402 -4.89 30.60 -43.16
CA ARG A 402 -5.99 31.16 -43.99
C ARG A 402 -6.85 30.09 -44.66
N GLY A 403 -6.36 28.86 -44.81
CA GLY A 403 -7.12 27.73 -45.34
C GLY A 403 -8.02 27.02 -44.32
N LEU A 404 -7.91 27.35 -43.03
CA LEU A 404 -8.65 26.70 -41.92
C LEU A 404 -9.77 27.57 -41.33
N ILE A 405 -9.93 28.81 -41.81
CA ILE A 405 -11.00 29.76 -41.40
C ILE A 405 -12.10 29.85 -42.48
N HIS A 406 -12.03 29.01 -43.52
CA HIS A 406 -13.09 28.72 -44.49
C HIS A 406 -13.38 27.23 -44.49
#